data_AF-A0A2S9GIC2-F1
#
_entry.id   AF-A0A2S9GIC2-F1
#
_cell.length_a   1.000
_cell.length_b   1.000
_cell.length_c   1.000
_cell.angle_alpha   90.00
_cell.angle_beta   90.00
_cell.angle_gamma   90.00
#
_symmetry.space_group_name_H-M   'P 1'
#
loop_
_entity.id
_entity.type
_entity.pdbx_description
1 polymer ?
#
loop_
_entity_poly.entity_id
_entity_poly.type
_entity_poly.pdbx_seq_one_letter_code
_entity_poly.pdbx_strand_id
1 'polypeptide(L)'
;TAVEDLSLHVHTGETVGLLGPNGAGKTTVVRVLTTLTPVQHGEVAIFGMDSRRRTMDIRHNIGYVPQQLSIESALTARQNVDLFA
;
A
#
# COMPACT_ATOMS: atom_id res chain seq x y z
N THR A 1 6.57 -12.26 -13.94
CA THR A 1 5.65 -11.15 -13.59
C THR A 1 4.80 -11.61 -12.41
N ALA A 2 4.57 -10.77 -11.39
CA ALA A 2 3.88 -11.19 -10.17
C ALA A 2 2.38 -10.81 -10.12
N VAL A 3 1.96 -9.90 -10.99
CA VAL A 3 0.56 -9.46 -11.19
C VAL A 3 0.42 -9.17 -12.69
N GLU A 4 -0.65 -9.67 -13.30
CA GLU A 4 -0.96 -9.49 -14.73
C GLU A 4 -2.45 -9.16 -14.87
N ASP A 5 -2.79 -8.22 -15.76
CA ASP A 5 -4.16 -7.82 -16.15
C ASP A 5 -5.16 -7.58 -15.00
N LEU A 6 -4.70 -6.94 -13.92
CA LEU A 6 -5.57 -6.53 -12.82
C LEU A 6 -6.29 -5.21 -13.12
N SER A 7 -7.62 -5.23 -13.10
CA SER A 7 -8.46 -4.04 -13.04
C SER A 7 -9.16 -3.96 -11.69
N LEU A 8 -8.96 -2.86 -10.97
CA LEU A 8 -9.52 -2.65 -9.63
C LEU A 8 -9.93 -1.19 -9.47
N HIS A 9 -11.14 -0.97 -8.97
CA HIS A 9 -11.62 0.33 -8.52
C HIS A 9 -12.09 0.19 -7.08
N VAL A 10 -11.68 1.12 -6.22
CA VAL A 10 -12.09 1.18 -4.81
C VAL A 10 -12.65 2.57 -4.54
N HIS A 11 -13.88 2.63 -4.05
CA HIS A 11 -14.57 3.87 -3.76
C HIS A 11 -14.26 4.39 -2.35
N THR A 12 -14.44 5.69 -2.13
CA THR A 12 -14.29 6.28 -0.80
C THR A 12 -15.26 5.65 0.19
N GLY A 13 -14.76 5.20 1.34
CA GLY A 13 -15.54 4.51 2.38
C GLY A 13 -15.73 3.01 2.13
N GLU A 14 -15.24 2.47 1.01
CA GLU A 14 -15.31 1.05 0.71
C GLU A 14 -14.24 0.26 1.46
N THR A 15 -14.58 -0.95 1.90
CA THR A 15 -13.63 -1.92 2.44
C THR A 15 -13.48 -3.08 1.45
N VAL A 16 -12.26 -3.32 0.98
CA VAL A 16 -11.97 -4.35 -0.03
C VAL A 16 -10.97 -5.37 0.51
N GLY A 17 -11.27 -6.65 0.29
CA GLY A 17 -10.38 -7.77 0.59
C GLY A 17 -9.75 -8.35 -0.68
N LEU A 18 -8.43 -8.51 -0.69
CA LEU A 18 -7.71 -9.25 -1.74
C LEU A 18 -7.54 -10.71 -1.31
N LEU A 19 -8.31 -11.63 -1.92
CA LEU A 19 -8.28 -13.06 -1.58
C LEU A 19 -7.61 -13.88 -2.69
N GLY A 20 -6.83 -14.88 -2.29
CA GLY A 20 -6.14 -15.80 -3.20
C GLY A 20 -5.06 -16.61 -2.48
N PRO A 21 -4.52 -17.68 -3.08
CA PRO A 21 -3.48 -18.51 -2.47
C PRO A 21 -2.17 -17.75 -2.27
N ASN A 22 -1.26 -18.31 -1.48
CA ASN A 22 0.11 -17.76 -1.36
C ASN A 22 0.78 -17.74 -2.73
N GLY A 23 1.49 -16.65 -3.03
CA GLY A 23 2.09 -16.43 -4.35
C GLY A 23 1.17 -15.79 -5.40
N ALA A 24 -0.13 -15.64 -5.13
CA ALA A 24 -1.08 -15.01 -6.08
C ALA A 24 -0.90 -13.50 -6.31
N GLY A 25 0.21 -12.89 -5.84
CA GLY A 25 0.50 -11.48 -6.08
C GLY A 25 -0.16 -10.47 -5.11
N LYS A 26 -0.94 -10.91 -4.11
CA LYS A 26 -1.63 -10.02 -3.14
C LYS A 26 -0.71 -8.96 -2.51
N THR A 27 0.41 -9.39 -1.94
CA THR A 27 1.39 -8.48 -1.33
C THR A 27 2.01 -7.55 -2.37
N THR A 28 2.22 -8.02 -3.60
CA THR A 28 2.70 -7.19 -4.71
C THR A 28 1.70 -6.10 -5.06
N VAL A 29 0.40 -6.43 -5.17
CA VAL A 29 -0.67 -5.44 -5.40
C VAL A 29 -0.68 -4.38 -4.31
N VAL A 30 -0.66 -4.78 -3.03
CA VAL A 30 -0.63 -3.83 -1.90
C VAL A 30 0.61 -2.92 -1.97
N ARG A 31 1.79 -3.47 -2.28
CA ARG A 31 3.02 -2.67 -2.43
C ARG A 31 2.96 -1.69 -3.60
N VAL A 32 2.29 -2.06 -4.70
CA VAL A 32 2.08 -1.15 -5.84
C VAL A 32 1.12 -0.02 -5.45
N LEU A 33 -0.03 -0.35 -4.83
CA LEU A 33 -1.02 0.65 -4.38
C LEU A 33 -0.44 1.61 -3.33
N THR A 34 0.48 1.13 -2.50
CA THR A 34 1.19 1.94 -1.48
C THR A 34 2.45 2.62 -2.03
N THR A 35 2.72 2.52 -3.33
CA THR A 35 3.89 3.11 -4.02
C THR A 35 5.25 2.60 -3.53
N LEU A 36 5.28 1.47 -2.80
CA LEU A 36 6.50 0.78 -2.38
C LEU A 36 7.13 -0.05 -3.49
N THR A 37 6.40 -0.27 -4.58
CA THR A 37 6.89 -0.94 -5.80
C THR A 37 6.35 -0.18 -7.01
N PRO A 38 7.20 0.16 -8.00
CA PRO A 38 6.76 0.93 -9.16
C PRO A 38 5.87 0.09 -10.09
N VAL A 39 4.92 0.76 -10.74
CA VAL A 39 4.07 0.16 -11.77
C VAL A 39 4.88 -0.07 -13.05
N GLN A 40 5.07 -1.34 -13.42
CA GLN A 40 5.80 -1.71 -14.65
C GLN A 40 5.00 -1.36 -15.91
N HIS A 41 3.72 -1.74 -15.96
CA HIS A 41 2.81 -1.50 -17.08
C HIS A 41 1.42 -1.11 -16.57
N GLY A 42 0.63 -0.42 -17.41
CA GLY A 42 -0.68 0.10 -17.04
C GLY A 42 -0.63 1.41 -16.24
N GLU A 43 -1.73 1.73 -15.58
CA GLU A 43 -1.96 2.97 -14.85
C GLU A 43 -2.51 2.68 -13.46
N VAL A 44 -2.07 3.46 -12.47
CA VAL A 44 -2.59 3.39 -11.09
C VAL A 44 -2.72 4.82 -10.59
N ALA A 45 -3.93 5.17 -10.16
CA ALA A 45 -4.21 6.45 -9.53
C ALA A 45 -4.78 6.24 -8.12
N ILE A 46 -4.23 6.94 -7.13
CA ILE A 46 -4.67 6.89 -5.74
C ILE A 46 -5.16 8.29 -5.35
N PHE A 47 -6.41 8.41 -4.92
CA PHE A 47 -7.06 9.71 -4.67
C PHE A 47 -6.92 10.70 -5.85
N GLY A 48 -7.00 10.20 -7.10
CA GLY A 48 -6.82 10.98 -8.32
C GLY A 48 -5.38 11.35 -8.66
N MET A 49 -4.40 10.90 -7.86
CA MET A 49 -2.98 11.17 -8.07
C MET A 49 -2.28 10.01 -8.79
N ASP A 50 -1.53 10.32 -9.85
CA ASP A 50 -0.72 9.36 -10.61
C ASP A 50 0.42 8.80 -9.75
N SER A 51 0.43 7.47 -9.56
CA SER A 51 1.38 6.77 -8.69
C SER A 51 2.83 6.79 -9.19
N ARG A 52 3.09 7.16 -10.45
CA ARG A 52 4.45 7.33 -10.99
C ARG A 52 5.00 8.73 -10.73
N ARG A 53 4.13 9.73 -10.54
CA ARG A 53 4.52 11.15 -10.49
C ARG A 53 4.33 11.79 -9.12
N ARG A 54 3.36 11.31 -8.33
CA ARG A 54 2.91 11.96 -7.08
C ARG A 54 3.10 11.04 -5.87
N THR A 55 4.14 10.22 -5.86
CA THR A 55 4.38 9.18 -4.83
C THR A 55 4.40 9.74 -3.41
N MET A 56 5.07 10.86 -3.17
CA MET A 56 5.16 11.45 -1.83
C MET A 56 3.80 11.97 -1.33
N ASP A 57 3.05 12.64 -2.19
CA ASP A 57 1.71 13.11 -1.85
C ASP A 57 0.76 11.95 -1.58
N ILE A 58 0.84 10.87 -2.36
CA ILE A 58 0.09 9.64 -2.11
C ILE A 58 0.45 9.06 -0.75
N ARG A 59 1.75 8.90 -0.44
CA ARG A 59 2.23 8.35 0.83
C ARG A 59 1.78 9.17 2.04
N HIS A 60 1.70 10.49 1.91
CA HIS A 60 1.20 11.35 2.97
C HIS A 60 -0.32 11.16 3.25
N ASN A 61 -1.06 10.61 2.30
CA ASN A 61 -2.51 10.40 2.40
C ASN A 61 -2.90 8.94 2.67
N ILE A 62 -1.94 8.01 2.82
CA ILE A 62 -2.22 6.59 3.09
C ILE A 62 -1.52 6.12 4.36
N GLY A 63 -2.21 5.27 5.13
CA GLY A 63 -1.60 4.44 6.15
C GLY A 63 -1.25 3.07 5.57
N TYR A 64 -0.04 2.57 5.83
CA TYR A 64 0.37 1.21 5.44
C TYR A 64 0.88 0.44 6.65
N VAL A 65 0.27 -0.70 6.92
CA VAL A 65 0.67 -1.63 7.98
C VAL A 65 1.31 -2.86 7.33
N PRO A 66 2.64 -3.02 7.42
CA PRO A 66 3.33 -4.17 6.83
C PRO A 66 3.06 -5.46 7.62
N GLN A 67 3.31 -6.61 6.98
CA GLN A 67 3.19 -7.93 7.62
C GLN A 67 4.11 -8.08 8.84
N GLN A 68 5.32 -7.53 8.77
CA GLN A 68 6.25 -7.44 9.89
C GLN A 68 6.38 -5.98 10.30
N LEU A 69 6.02 -5.70 11.55
CA LEU A 69 6.08 -4.36 12.12
C LEU A 69 7.52 -4.04 12.56
N SER A 70 7.92 -2.79 12.37
CA SER A 70 9.12 -2.23 12.98
C SER A 70 8.73 -1.63 14.33
N ILE A 71 8.83 -2.43 15.40
CA ILE A 71 8.53 -2.00 16.77
C ILE A 71 9.85 -1.83 17.52
N GLU A 72 10.03 -0.67 18.14
CA GLU A 72 11.13 -0.47 19.07
C GLU A 72 10.75 -1.00 20.45
N SER A 73 11.45 -2.06 20.85
CA SER A 73 11.22 -2.77 22.11
C SER A 73 11.47 -1.93 23.35
N ALA A 74 12.33 -0.92 23.26
CA ALA A 74 12.62 0.00 24.36
C ALA A 74 11.52 1.07 24.57
N LEU A 75 10.56 1.20 23.64
CA LEU A 75 9.51 2.21 23.67
C LEU A 75 8.17 1.61 24.07
N THR A 76 7.35 2.41 24.77
CA THR A 76 5.93 2.07 25.00
C THR A 76 5.15 2.08 23.69
N ALA A 77 3.94 1.50 23.70
CA ALA A 77 3.06 1.49 22.53
C ALA A 77 2.77 2.92 22.01
N ARG A 78 2.49 3.88 22.91
CA ARG A 78 2.24 5.28 22.53
C ARG A 78 3.47 5.91 21.88
N GLN A 79 4.65 5.71 22.47
CA GLN A 79 5.90 6.24 21.92
C GLN A 79 6.23 5.66 20.54
N ASN A 80 5.91 4.39 20.30
CA ASN A 80 6.05 3.80 18.96
C ASN A 80 5.12 4.49 17.96
N VAL A 81 3.86 4.77 18.32
CA VAL A 81 2.93 5.50 17.44
C VAL A 81 3.43 6.92 17.16
N ASP A 82 3.86 7.64 18.20
CA ASP A 82 4.36 9.01 18.10
C ASP A 82 5.63 9.12 17.23
N LEU A 83 6.42 8.04 17.10
CA LEU A 83 7.62 7.99 16.26
C LEU A 83 7.29 7.97 14.76
N PHE A 84 6.12 7.44 14.38
CA PHE A 84 5.70 7.26 12.98
C PHE A 84 4.55 8.19 12.55
N ALA A 85 4.01 8.99 13.49
CA ALA A 85 2.99 10.01 13.25
C ALA A 85 3.60 11.29 12.66
#